data_AF-A0A5E4MXV6-F1
#
_entry.id   AF-A0A5E4MXV6-F1
#
_cell.length_a   1.000
_cell.length_b   1.000
_cell.length_c   1.000
_cell.angle_alpha   90.00
_cell.angle_beta   90.00
_cell.angle_gamma   90.00
#
_symmetry.space_group_name_H-M   'P 1'
#
loop_
_entity.id
_entity.type
_entity.pdbx_description
1 polymer ?
#
loop_
_entity_poly.entity_id
_entity_poly.type
_entity_poly.pdbx_seq_one_letter_code
_entity_poly.pdbx_strand_id
1 'polypeptide(L)' 'MLIVFFDINGIVMTEWVPEGQTVNQHYYSTVLATLRESVRKKRSILWKNKSWILHQDNAPAHNALSVKRYLAA' A
#
# COMPACT_ATOMS: atom_id res chain seq x y z
N MET A 1 6.76 3.54 -13.83
CA MET A 1 6.08 4.35 -12.80
C MET A 1 6.55 3.88 -11.43
N LEU A 2 6.69 4.76 -10.43
CA LEU A 2 7.12 4.40 -9.08
C LEU A 2 5.97 4.61 -8.08
N ILE A 3 5.66 3.59 -7.29
CA ILE A 3 4.76 3.70 -6.14
C ILE A 3 5.62 3.80 -4.88
N VAL A 4 5.34 4.80 -4.03
CA VAL A 4 6.07 5.01 -2.78
C VAL A 4 5.09 5.17 -1.63
N PHE A 5 5.32 4.40 -0.56
CA PHE A 5 4.66 4.59 0.73
C PHE A 5 5.68 5.08 1.74
N PHE A 6 5.33 6.13 2.47
CA PHE A 6 6.20 6.76 3.47
C PHE A 6 5.37 7.33 4.62
N ASP A 7 6.03 7.56 5.75
CA ASP A 7 5.51 8.32 6.87
C ASP A 7 6.50 9.41 7.29
N ILE A 8 6.27 10.07 8.42
CA ILE A 8 7.17 11.10 8.96
C ILE A 8 8.59 10.58 9.26
N ASN A 9 8.75 9.26 9.42
CA ASN A 9 10.04 8.61 9.65
C ASN A 9 10.68 8.11 8.35
N GLY A 10 10.15 8.53 7.20
CA GLY A 10 10.69 8.24 5.86
C GLY A 10 10.00 7.09 5.14
N ILE A 11 10.69 6.55 4.14
CA ILE A 11 10.13 5.57 3.21
C ILE A 11 9.90 4.22 3.89
N VAL A 12 8.69 3.69 3.73
CA VAL A 12 8.28 2.35 4.18
C VAL A 12 8.48 1.34 3.05
N MET A 13 8.03 1.66 1.84
CA MET A 13 8.09 0.75 0.70
C MET A 13 8.17 1.53 -0.61
N THR A 14 8.91 0.99 -1.57
CA THR A 14 8.93 1.42 -2.96
C THR A 14 8.62 0.22 -3.85
N GLU A 15 7.80 0.43 -4.89
CA GLU A 15 7.52 -0.56 -5.91
C GLU A 15 7.71 0.07 -7.29
N TRP A 16 8.61 -0.51 -8.08
CA TRP A 16 8.75 -0.16 -9.50
C TRP A 16 7.70 -0.91 -10.30
N VAL A 17 6.77 -0.17 -10.89
CA VAL A 17 5.79 -0.74 -11.79
C VAL A 17 6.50 -1.10 -13.11
N PRO A 18 6.37 -2.35 -13.59
CA PRO A 18 6.98 -2.77 -14.85
C PRO A 18 6.63 -1.85 -16.02
N GLU A 19 7.53 -1.76 -16.99
CA GLU A 19 7.30 -0.96 -18.18
C GLU A 19 6.07 -1.46 -18.95
N GLY A 20 5.23 -0.53 -19.42
CA GLY A 20 3.97 -0.85 -20.10
C GLY A 20 2.84 -1.36 -19.18
N GLN A 21 3.09 -1.58 -17.88
CA GLN A 21 2.07 -2.06 -16.95
C GLN A 21 1.29 -0.89 -16.32
N THR A 22 -0.04 -0.95 -16.43
CA THR A 22 -0.95 -0.05 -15.70
C THR A 22 -1.23 -0.58 -14.30
N VAL A 23 -1.34 0.31 -13.31
CA VAL A 23 -1.82 -0.04 -11.96
C VAL A 23 -3.34 -0.22 -12.00
N ASN A 24 -3.77 -1.46 -12.09
CA ASN A 24 -5.17 -1.85 -11.94
C ASN A 24 -5.45 -2.35 -10.51
N GLN A 25 -6.71 -2.62 -10.20
CA GLN A 25 -7.13 -3.09 -8.87
C GLN A 25 -6.41 -4.37 -8.40
N HIS A 26 -6.08 -5.30 -9.31
CA HIS A 26 -5.46 -6.58 -8.96
C HIS A 26 -3.99 -6.38 -8.60
N TYR A 27 -3.25 -5.67 -9.46
CA TYR A 27 -1.88 -5.29 -9.18
C TYR A 27 -1.78 -4.40 -7.93
N TYR A 28 -2.72 -3.48 -7.72
CA TYR A 28 -2.72 -2.67 -6.51
C TYR A 28 -2.92 -3.51 -5.24
N SER A 29 -3.76 -4.57 -5.30
CA SER A 29 -3.94 -5.48 -4.16
C SER A 29 -2.66 -6.24 -3.81
N THR A 30 -1.85 -6.64 -4.79
CA THR A 30 -0.56 -7.29 -4.52
C THR A 30 0.44 -6.30 -3.90
N VAL A 31 0.46 -5.06 -4.38
CA VAL A 31 1.25 -3.97 -3.78
C VAL A 31 0.85 -3.73 -2.32
N LEU A 32 -0.46 -3.72 -2.01
CA LEU A 32 -0.95 -3.55 -0.63
C LEU A 32 -0.55 -4.72 0.30
N ALA A 33 -0.51 -5.95 -0.21
CA ALA A 33 -0.02 -7.09 0.54
C ALA A 33 1.46 -6.93 0.92
N THR A 34 2.29 -6.49 -0.03
CA THR A 34 3.70 -6.18 0.23
C THR A 34 3.87 -4.99 1.19
N LEU A 35 2.99 -3.99 1.10
CA LEU A 35 2.97 -2.86 2.02
C LEU A 35 2.68 -3.31 3.45
N ARG A 36 1.67 -4.16 3.66
CA ARG A 36 1.31 -4.71 4.97
C ARG A 36 2.51 -5.37 5.65
N GLU A 37 3.25 -6.20 4.91
CA GLU A 37 4.46 -6.84 5.41
C GLU A 37 5.60 -5.85 5.67
N SER A 38 5.74 -4.83 4.83
CA SER A 38 6.73 -3.77 5.00
C SER A 38 6.46 -2.94 6.25
N VAL A 39 5.21 -2.56 6.51
CA VAL A 39 4.80 -1.88 7.75
C VAL A 39 5.08 -2.77 8.96
N ARG A 40 4.70 -4.04 8.91
CA ARG A 40 4.95 -5.00 10.00
C ARG A 40 6.43 -5.09 10.38
N LYS A 41 7.33 -5.11 9.37
CA LYS A 41 8.79 -5.22 9.57
C LYS A 41 9.44 -3.89 9.96
N LYS A 42 9.16 -2.81 9.21
CA LYS A 42 9.87 -1.51 9.33
C LYS A 42 9.23 -0.54 10.30
N ARG A 43 7.96 -0.76 10.68
CA ARG A 43 7.17 0.05 11.62
C ARG A 43 6.52 -0.85 12.68
N SER A 44 7.31 -1.77 13.23
CA SER A 44 6.84 -2.82 14.15
C SER A 44 6.12 -2.26 15.38
N ILE A 45 6.50 -1.09 15.89
CA ILE A 45 5.83 -0.42 17.01
C ILE A 45 4.42 0.04 16.59
N LEU A 46 4.30 0.75 15.46
CA LEU A 46 2.99 1.20 14.94
C LEU A 46 2.08 0.00 14.61
N TRP A 47 2.66 -1.08 14.09
CA TRP A 47 1.95 -2.33 13.83
C TRP A 47 1.39 -2.94 15.11
N LYS A 48 2.22 -3.13 16.15
CA LYS A 48 1.81 -3.70 17.45
C LYS A 48 0.71 -2.87 18.10
N ASN A 49 0.83 -1.54 18.01
CA ASN A 49 -0.10 -0.60 18.63
C ASN A 49 -1.34 -0.33 17.75
N LYS A 50 -1.42 -0.89 16.54
CA LYS A 50 -2.48 -0.61 15.54
C LYS A 50 -2.67 0.89 15.29
N SER A 51 -1.59 1.67 15.39
CA SER A 51 -1.62 3.13 15.39
C SER A 51 -1.14 3.71 14.05
N TRP A 52 -1.55 3.09 12.94
CA TRP A 52 -1.22 3.54 11.59
C TRP A 52 -2.47 3.49 10.71
N ILE A 53 -2.54 4.40 9.76
CA ILE A 53 -3.65 4.53 8.81
C ILE A 53 -3.03 4.67 7.42
N LEU A 54 -3.64 4.00 6.43
CA LEU A 54 -3.29 4.20 5.03
C LEU A 54 -4.00 5.44 4.49
N HIS A 55 -3.24 6.42 4.03
CA HIS A 55 -3.75 7.57 3.30
C HIS A 55 -3.31 7.48 1.83
N GLN A 56 -4.28 7.49 0.91
CA GLN A 56 -4.09 7.36 -0.53
C GLN A 56 -5.12 8.23 -1.27
N ASP A 57 -4.88 8.53 -2.54
CA ASP A 57 -5.83 9.25 -3.39
C ASP A 57 -6.99 8.35 -3.85
N ASN A 58 -7.96 8.97 -4.54
CA ASN A 58 -9.18 8.30 -5.01
C ASN A 58 -9.07 7.73 -6.43
N ALA A 59 -7.86 7.38 -6.88
CA ALA A 59 -7.66 6.78 -8.20
C ALA A 59 -8.57 5.55 -8.40
N PRO A 60 -9.08 5.28 -9.62
CA PRO A 60 -10.04 4.20 -9.84
C PRO A 60 -9.60 2.83 -9.32
N ALA A 61 -8.31 2.50 -9.44
CA ALA A 61 -7.75 1.26 -8.90
C ALA A 61 -7.81 1.20 -7.37
N HIS A 62 -7.55 2.32 -6.68
CA HIS A 62 -7.55 2.42 -5.22
C HIS A 62 -8.96 2.43 -4.64
N ASN A 63 -9.92 2.97 -5.41
CA ASN A 63 -11.32 3.09 -5.03
C ASN A 63 -12.17 1.86 -5.44
N ALA A 64 -11.58 0.88 -6.13
CA ALA A 64 -12.26 -0.33 -6.57
C ALA A 64 -12.82 -1.13 -5.38
N LEU A 65 -13.98 -1.77 -5.56
CA LEU A 65 -14.64 -2.54 -4.50
C LEU A 65 -13.76 -3.68 -3.96
N SER A 66 -13.01 -4.34 -4.83
CA SER A 66 -12.07 -5.41 -4.46
C SER A 66 -10.98 -4.91 -3.51
N VAL A 67 -10.39 -3.74 -3.80
CA VAL A 67 -9.37 -3.10 -2.97
C VAL A 67 -9.95 -2.63 -1.64
N LYS A 68 -11.14 -2.02 -1.63
CA LYS A 68 -11.82 -1.64 -0.38
C LYS A 68 -12.09 -2.84 0.52
N ARG A 69 -12.53 -3.96 -0.05
CA ARG A 69 -12.74 -5.22 0.68
C ARG A 69 -11.43 -5.75 1.25
N TYR A 70 -10.34 -5.69 0.48
CA TYR A 70 -9.01 -6.08 0.96
C TYR A 70 -8.55 -5.22 2.15
N LEU A 71 -8.76 -3.90 2.11
CA LEU A 71 -8.36 -2.98 3.18
C LEU A 71 -9.21 -3.12 4.46
N ALA A 72 -10.43 -3.65 4.34
CA ALA A 72 -11.32 -3.87 5.47
C ALA A 72 -11.05 -5.20 6.23
N ALA A 73 -10.12 -6.04 5.74
CA ALA A 73 -9.82 -7.37 6.25
C ALA A 73 -8.60 -7.45 7.19
#